data_AF-A0ABD0M3M1-F1
#
_entry.id   AF-A0ABD0M3M1-F1
#
_cell.length_a   1.000
_cell.length_b   1.000
_cell.length_c   1.000
_cell.angle_alpha   90.00
_cell.angle_beta   90.00
_cell.angle_gamma   90.00
#
_symmetry.space_group_name_H-M   'P 1'
#
loop_
_entity.id
_entity.type
_entity.pdbx_description
1 polymer ?
#
loop_
_entity_poly.entity_id
_entity_poly.type
_entity_poly.pdbx_seq_one_letter_code
_entity_poly.pdbx_strand_id
1 'polypeptide(L)' 'FRKCLKASSSPSAHMVGKIYFNVIGPQCFKFTRSKTCKRRNWWGKCKKYGFTKVAHPKTQKYF' A
#
# COMPACT_ATOMS: atom_id res chain seq x y z
N PHE A 1 -10.34 1.91 -9.55
CA PHE A 1 -10.76 0.48 -9.49
C PHE A 1 -11.82 0.20 -8.44
N ARG A 2 -11.52 0.10 -7.12
CA ARG A 2 -12.54 -0.23 -6.10
C ARG A 2 -13.80 0.63 -6.16
N LYS A 3 -13.64 1.96 -6.27
CA LYS A 3 -14.77 2.90 -6.39
C LYS A 3 -15.61 2.63 -7.63
N CYS A 4 -14.98 2.31 -8.76
CA CYS A 4 -15.68 1.98 -10.02
C CYS A 4 -16.52 0.71 -9.87
N LEU A 5 -15.97 -0.34 -9.25
CA LEU A 5 -16.72 -1.58 -9.00
C LEU A 5 -17.88 -1.37 -8.02
N LYS A 6 -17.73 -0.48 -7.03
CA LYS A 6 -18.84 -0.11 -6.12
C LYS A 6 -19.92 0.74 -6.76
N ALA A 7 -19.57 1.56 -7.74
CA ALA A 7 -20.51 2.42 -8.44
C ALA A 7 -21.28 1.69 -9.55
N SER A 8 -20.81 0.52 -9.98
CA SER A 8 -21.49 -0.30 -10.98
C SER A 8 -22.69 -1.03 -10.40
N SER A 9 -23.80 -1.05 -11.12
CA SER A 9 -25.00 -1.84 -10.79
C SER A 9 -24.93 -3.30 -11.24
N SER A 10 -23.87 -3.69 -11.96
CA SER A 10 -23.71 -5.05 -12.47
C SER A 10 -23.35 -6.05 -11.35
N PRO A 11 -24.08 -7.18 -11.21
CA PRO A 11 -23.74 -8.24 -10.27
C PRO A 11 -22.32 -8.78 -10.47
N SER A 12 -21.87 -8.88 -11.73
CA SER A 12 -20.53 -9.32 -12.08
C SER A 12 -19.45 -8.38 -11.54
N ALA A 13 -19.71 -7.06 -11.55
CA ALA A 13 -18.77 -6.08 -10.99
C ALA A 13 -18.62 -6.25 -9.47
N HIS A 14 -19.72 -6.55 -8.77
CA HIS A 14 -19.69 -6.80 -7.34
C HIS A 14 -18.97 -8.12 -7.00
N MET A 15 -19.18 -9.17 -7.80
CA MET A 15 -18.49 -10.46 -7.67
C MET A 15 -16.97 -10.31 -7.84
N VAL A 16 -16.53 -9.64 -8.91
CA VAL A 16 -15.10 -9.36 -9.16
C VAL A 16 -14.50 -8.58 -7.99
N GLY A 17 -15.23 -7.60 -7.46
CA GLY A 17 -14.78 -6.83 -6.29
C GLY A 17 -14.58 -7.70 -5.05
N LYS A 18 -15.54 -8.57 -4.71
CA LYS A 18 -15.40 -9.48 -3.56
C LYS A 18 -14.21 -10.43 -3.73
N ILE A 19 -14.05 -11.05 -4.89
CA ILE A 19 -12.94 -11.98 -5.14
C ILE A 19 -11.60 -11.24 -5.01
N TYR A 20 -11.45 -10.10 -5.69
CA TYR A 20 -10.19 -9.38 -5.73
C TYR A 20 -9.79 -8.81 -4.35
N PHE A 21 -10.71 -8.19 -3.62
CA PHE A 21 -10.37 -7.49 -2.37
C PHE A 21 -10.54 -8.32 -1.10
N ASN A 22 -11.39 -9.37 -1.10
CA ASN A 22 -11.63 -10.19 0.10
C ASN A 22 -10.89 -11.52 0.05
N VAL A 23 -10.84 -12.17 -1.13
CA VAL A 23 -10.23 -13.50 -1.27
C VAL A 23 -8.75 -13.37 -1.63
N ILE A 24 -8.43 -12.69 -2.72
CA ILE A 24 -7.04 -12.52 -3.16
C ILE A 24 -6.30 -11.54 -2.24
N GLY A 25 -6.96 -10.45 -1.83
CA GLY A 25 -6.43 -9.51 -0.84
C GLY A 25 -5.04 -8.95 -1.20
N PRO A 26 -4.83 -8.36 -2.40
CA PRO A 26 -3.51 -7.94 -2.83
C PRO A 26 -2.94 -6.84 -1.93
N GLN A 27 -1.65 -6.92 -1.65
CA GLN A 27 -0.93 -5.92 -0.87
C GLN A 27 -0.86 -4.60 -1.64
N CYS A 28 -1.37 -3.54 -1.02
CA CYS A 28 -1.31 -2.20 -1.57
C CYS A 28 -0.24 -1.40 -0.85
N PHE A 29 0.58 -0.67 -1.60
CA PHE A 29 1.61 0.19 -1.04
C PHE A 29 1.27 1.66 -1.27
N LYS A 30 1.45 2.49 -0.24
CA LYS A 30 1.41 3.94 -0.38
C LYS A 30 2.83 4.47 -0.29
N PHE A 31 3.25 5.19 -1.33
CA PHE A 31 4.51 5.90 -1.28
C PHE A 31 4.36 7.15 -0.42
N THR A 32 5.20 7.27 0.60
CA THR A 32 5.30 8.48 1.41
C THR A 32 6.75 8.93 1.48
N ARG A 33 6.97 10.23 1.68
CA ARG A 33 8.30 10.73 2.02
C ARG A 33 8.50 10.51 3.51
N SER A 34 9.40 9.61 3.87
CA SER A 34 9.76 9.38 5.26
C SER A 34 11.25 9.66 5.49
N LYS A 35 11.59 10.00 6.73
CA LYS A 35 12.95 10.24 7.17
C LYS A 35 13.65 8.89 7.31
N THR A 36 14.50 8.55 6.36
CA THR A 36 15.26 7.30 6.35
C THR A 36 16.73 7.56 6.64
N CYS A 37 17.43 6.53 7.12
CA CYS A 37 18.86 6.61 7.33
C CYS A 37 19.60 6.47 6.00
N LYS A 38 20.27 7.54 5.55
CA LYS A 38 21.07 7.53 4.32
C LYS A 38 22.48 6.99 4.52
N ARG A 39 23.03 7.12 5.73
CA ARG A 39 24.37 6.63 6.06
C ARG A 39 24.43 6.12 7.49
N ARG A 40 24.88 4.88 7.66
CA ARG A 40 25.16 4.25 8.95
C ARG A 40 26.66 4.30 9.26
N ASN A 41 27.01 4.28 10.55
CA ASN A 41 28.38 4.04 10.99
C ASN A 41 28.66 2.54 11.10
N TRP A 42 29.92 2.17 11.37
CA TRP A 42 30.34 0.77 11.50
C TRP A 42 29.60 0.03 12.63
N TRP A 43 29.21 0.75 13.69
CA TRP A 43 28.38 0.25 14.80
C TRP A 43 26.87 0.23 14.50
N GLY A 44 26.45 0.43 13.25
CA GLY A 44 25.05 0.34 12.81
C GLY A 44 24.15 1.54 13.15
N LYS A 45 24.62 2.54 13.89
CA LYS A 45 23.87 3.78 14.20
C LYS A 45 23.77 4.68 12.97
N CYS A 46 22.64 5.37 12.85
CA CYS A 46 22.45 6.31 11.75
C CYS A 46 23.24 7.60 11.95
N LYS A 47 24.14 7.92 11.02
CA LYS A 47 24.95 9.16 11.02
C LYS A 47 24.30 10.29 10.24
N LYS A 48 23.54 9.99 9.18
CA LYS A 48 22.83 10.98 8.37
C LYS A 48 21.43 10.49 8.02
N TYR A 49 20.43 11.30 8.34
CA TYR A 49 19.06 11.11 7.90
C TYR A 49 18.77 11.93 6.66
N GLY A 50 17.85 11.46 5.82
CA GLY A 50 17.31 12.25 4.73
C GLY A 50 15.91 11.78 4.37
N PHE A 51 15.16 12.63 3.69
CA PHE A 51 13.85 12.25 3.17
C PHE A 51 14.02 11.44 1.89
N THR A 52 13.38 10.28 1.85
CA THR A 52 13.32 9.42 0.66
C THR A 52 11.90 8.95 0.44
N LYS A 53 11.55 8.63 -0.80
CA LYS A 53 10.25 8.06 -1.13
C LYS A 53 10.28 6.57 -0.80
N VAL A 54 9.55 6.17 0.23
CA VAL A 54 9.45 4.77 0.66
C VAL A 54 8.03 4.26 0.47
N ALA A 55 7.93 2.96 0.18
CA ALA A 55 6.66 2.25 0.10
C ALA A 55 6.28 1.75 1.50
N HIS A 56 5.15 2.22 2.02
CA HIS A 56 4.56 1.65 3.23
C HIS A 56 3.38 0.75 2.85
N PRO A 57 3.28 -0.46 3.42
CA PRO A 57 2.11 -1.28 3.24
C PRO A 57 0.88 -0.55 3.81
N LYS A 58 -0.22 -0.58 3.07
CA LYS A 58 -1.50 -0.05 3.50
C LYS A 58 -2.45 -1.22 3.72
N THR A 59 -3.11 -1.24 4.87
CA THR A 59 -4.16 -2.23 5.15
C THR A 59 -5.30 -2.06 4.13
N GLN A 60 -5.55 -3.12 3.38
CA GLN A 60 -6.67 -3.20 2.44
C GLN A 60 -7.95 -3.45 3.25
N LYS A 61 -8.99 -2.65 3.04
CA LYS A 61 -10.32 -2.90 3.62
C LYS A 61 -11.12 -3.84 2.71
N TYR A 62 -11.86 -4.80 3.27
CA TYR A 62 -12.81 -5.64 2.54
C TYR A 62 -13.73 -4.83 1.62
N PHE A 63 -14.05 -5.39 0.45
CA PHE A 63 -14.83 -4.79 -0.64
C PHE A 63 -16.15 -4.23 -0.14
#